data_AF-L8GJJ9-F1
#
_entry.id   AF-L8GJJ9-F1
#
_cell.length_a   1.000
_cell.length_b   1.000
_cell.length_c   1.000
_cell.angle_alpha   90.00
_cell.angle_beta   90.00
_cell.angle_gamma   90.00
#
_symmetry.space_group_name_H-M   'P 1'
#
loop_
_entity.id
_entity.type
_entity.pdbx_description
1 polymer ?
#
loop_
_entity_poly.entity_id
_entity_poly.type
_entity_poly.pdbx_seq_one_letter_code
_entity_poly.pdbx_strand_id
1 'polypeptide(L)'
;MELGKLVEVLKSLAPVELAGSWDNVGLLLQPSQRKDVSLIVLTIDLTEQVLDEIIRIKKEKGTEGTTMIVSYHPPIFQSMKRLTQADVKQRIVIRCIENQCAIYSPHSALDSVAGGINDWLAEGLGEGHSEVLQSLSFPKDSNYTHKVVVYVPEDCVDTMRSALADIGVGAIGAYKQCAFYNPGVGSWFATDASNPEPDLDP
;
A
#
# COMPACT_ATOMS: atom_id res chain seq x y z
N MET A 1 -18.09 0.78 -3.87
CA MET A 1 -16.92 0.24 -3.16
C MET A 1 -16.63 1.14 -1.99
N GLU A 2 -16.44 0.57 -0.81
CA GLU A 2 -16.08 1.32 0.40
C GLU A 2 -14.74 2.05 0.23
N LEU A 3 -14.65 3.28 0.75
CA LEU A 3 -13.44 4.11 0.69
C LEU A 3 -12.19 3.39 1.23
N GLY A 4 -12.30 2.73 2.39
CA GLY A 4 -11.18 2.01 3.00
C GLY A 4 -10.64 0.90 2.09
N LYS A 5 -11.53 0.12 1.47
CA LYS A 5 -11.14 -0.94 0.52
C LYS A 5 -10.43 -0.36 -0.71
N LEU A 6 -10.91 0.77 -1.24
CA LEU A 6 -10.22 1.45 -2.34
C LEU A 6 -8.82 1.91 -1.92
N VAL A 7 -8.67 2.47 -0.72
CA VAL A 7 -7.36 2.91 -0.22
C VAL A 7 -6.38 1.75 -0.10
N GLU A 8 -6.81 0.58 0.37
CA GLU A 8 -5.95 -0.61 0.41
C GLU A 8 -5.53 -1.08 -0.99
N VAL A 9 -6.43 -1.01 -1.99
CA VAL A 9 -6.06 -1.26 -3.39
C VAL A 9 -5.04 -0.23 -3.90
N LEU A 10 -5.21 1.05 -3.58
CA LEU A 10 -4.26 2.09 -3.99
C LEU A 10 -2.88 1.90 -3.34
N LYS A 11 -2.84 1.48 -2.07
CA LYS A 11 -1.58 1.11 -1.39
C LYS A 11 -0.93 -0.12 -1.99
N SER A 12 -1.70 -1.10 -2.47
CA SER A 12 -1.09 -2.26 -3.13
C SER A 12 -0.47 -1.93 -4.50
N LEU A 13 -0.93 -0.84 -5.15
CA LEU A 13 -0.34 -0.34 -6.39
C LEU A 13 0.94 0.46 -6.15
N ALA A 14 0.96 1.30 -5.11
CA ALA A 14 2.12 2.09 -4.71
C ALA A 14 2.20 2.09 -3.17
N PRO A 15 2.94 1.12 -2.57
CA PRO A 15 3.08 1.02 -1.12
C PRO A 15 3.64 2.31 -0.53
N VAL A 16 2.96 2.87 0.46
CA VAL A 16 3.32 4.16 1.06
C VAL A 16 4.67 4.13 1.76
N GLU A 17 5.16 2.94 2.12
CA GLU A 17 6.47 2.66 2.69
C GLU A 17 7.61 2.95 1.71
N LEU A 18 7.31 3.02 0.40
CA LEU A 18 8.27 3.42 -0.62
C LEU A 18 8.41 4.94 -0.75
N ALA A 19 7.57 5.73 -0.08
CA ALA A 19 7.69 7.17 -0.12
C ALA A 19 8.92 7.67 0.65
N GLY A 20 9.44 8.81 0.22
CA GLY A 20 10.48 9.52 0.97
C GLY A 20 9.99 9.91 2.36
N SER A 21 10.87 9.87 3.37
CA SER A 21 10.52 10.21 4.76
C SER A 21 10.08 11.67 4.97
N TRP A 22 10.31 12.52 3.98
CA TRP A 22 9.92 13.93 3.94
C TRP A 22 8.54 14.15 3.32
N ASP A 23 7.97 13.12 2.69
CA ASP A 23 6.78 13.23 1.86
C ASP A 23 5.48 13.04 2.66
N ASN A 24 4.35 13.41 2.07
CA ASN A 24 3.02 13.20 2.65
C ASN A 24 2.11 12.45 1.66
N VAL A 25 2.19 11.13 1.71
CA VAL A 25 1.47 10.20 0.83
C VAL A 25 0.29 9.52 1.54
N GLY A 26 -0.55 8.83 0.77
CA GLY A 26 -1.69 8.07 1.26
C GLY A 26 -3.00 8.88 1.24
N LEU A 27 -3.94 8.50 2.11
CA LEU A 27 -5.23 9.20 2.26
C LEU A 27 -5.04 10.50 3.07
N LEU A 28 -5.08 11.63 2.38
CA LEU A 28 -4.84 12.96 2.97
C LEU A 28 -6.11 13.63 3.48
N LEU A 29 -7.25 13.32 2.86
CA LEU A 29 -8.54 13.87 3.25
C LEU A 29 -9.61 12.80 3.13
N GLN A 30 -10.36 12.62 4.21
CA GLN A 30 -11.55 11.78 4.26
C GLN A 30 -12.77 12.64 4.57
N PRO A 31 -13.82 12.63 3.73
CA PRO A 31 -15.05 13.35 4.01
C PRO A 31 -15.80 12.70 5.18
N SER A 32 -16.62 13.49 5.89
CA SER A 32 -17.29 13.06 7.11
C SER A 32 -18.38 12.00 6.90
N GLN A 33 -19.06 12.01 5.74
CA GLN A 33 -20.08 11.00 5.46
C GLN A 33 -19.43 9.72 4.94
N ARG A 34 -19.83 8.59 5.53
CA ARG A 34 -19.42 7.27 5.07
C ARG A 34 -20.29 6.84 3.90
N LYS A 35 -20.02 7.40 2.72
CA LYS A 35 -20.62 6.96 1.46
C LYS A 35 -19.61 6.17 0.64
N ASP A 36 -20.12 5.17 -0.07
CA ASP A 36 -19.35 4.43 -1.06
C ASP A 36 -18.75 5.37 -2.12
N VAL A 37 -17.58 5.00 -2.63
CA VAL A 37 -16.93 5.73 -3.73
C VAL A 37 -17.72 5.48 -5.01
N SER A 38 -18.19 6.57 -5.62
CA SER A 38 -18.99 6.54 -6.86
C SER A 38 -18.23 7.11 -8.06
N LEU A 39 -17.15 7.86 -7.83
CA LEU A 39 -16.34 8.48 -8.86
C LEU A 39 -14.88 8.49 -8.41
N ILE A 40 -13.96 8.09 -9.29
CA ILE A 40 -12.52 8.24 -9.10
C ILE A 40 -12.03 9.20 -10.18
N VAL A 41 -11.27 10.22 -9.79
CA VAL A 41 -10.63 11.16 -10.71
C VAL A 41 -9.13 11.18 -10.43
N LEU A 42 -8.33 11.19 -11.51
CA LEU A 42 -6.87 11.28 -11.46
C LEU A 42 -6.46 12.70 -11.88
N THR A 43 -5.51 13.31 -11.17
CA THR A 43 -4.90 14.58 -11.55
C THR A 43 -3.43 14.62 -11.15
N ILE A 44 -2.63 15.45 -11.82
CA ILE A 44 -1.27 15.73 -11.36
C ILE A 44 -1.31 16.71 -10.18
N ASP A 45 -1.88 17.89 -10.43
CA ASP A 45 -2.09 18.94 -9.43
C ASP A 45 -3.59 19.13 -9.18
N LEU A 46 -3.98 19.11 -7.91
CA LEU A 46 -5.31 19.54 -7.52
C LEU A 46 -5.31 21.06 -7.32
N THR A 47 -5.67 21.81 -8.36
CA THR A 47 -5.88 23.27 -8.32
C THR A 47 -7.36 23.60 -8.08
N GLU A 48 -7.69 24.88 -7.84
CA GLU A 48 -9.09 25.30 -7.70
C GLU A 48 -9.89 25.05 -8.98
N GLN A 49 -9.29 25.27 -10.16
CA GLN A 49 -9.92 25.02 -11.46
C GLN A 49 -10.16 23.52 -11.70
N VAL A 50 -9.20 22.67 -11.33
CA VAL A 50 -9.35 21.21 -11.41
C VAL A 50 -10.45 20.74 -10.46
N LEU A 51 -10.53 21.30 -9.26
CA LEU A 51 -11.62 21.00 -8.33
C LEU A 51 -12.99 21.43 -8.89
N ASP A 52 -13.09 22.59 -9.55
CA ASP A 52 -14.31 23.03 -10.22
C ASP A 52 -14.75 22.03 -11.30
N GLU A 53 -13.82 21.53 -12.10
CA GLU A 53 -14.06 20.50 -13.10
C GLU A 53 -14.54 19.19 -12.47
N ILE A 54 -13.90 18.72 -11.40
CA ILE A 54 -14.29 17.50 -10.69
C ILE A 54 -15.72 17.60 -10.16
N ILE A 55 -16.07 18.74 -9.55
CA ILE A 55 -17.43 19.00 -9.04
C ILE A 55 -18.43 19.04 -10.20
N ARG A 56 -18.07 19.64 -11.34
CA ARG A 56 -18.91 19.64 -12.55
C ARG A 56 -19.16 18.22 -13.05
N ILE A 57 -18.11 17.41 -13.21
CA ILE A 57 -18.21 16.00 -13.66
C ILE A 57 -19.09 15.19 -12.70
N LYS A 58 -18.93 15.37 -11.38
CA LYS A 58 -19.76 14.70 -10.36
C LYS A 58 -21.25 15.00 -10.57
N LYS A 59 -21.59 16.28 -10.82
CA LYS A 59 -22.96 16.73 -11.08
C LYS A 59 -23.50 16.18 -12.40
N GLU A 60 -22.73 16.27 -13.48
CA GLU A 60 -23.10 15.77 -14.81
C GLU A 60 -23.36 14.27 -14.80
N LYS A 61 -22.55 13.50 -14.05
CA LYS A 61 -22.74 12.06 -13.86
C LYS A 61 -23.84 11.70 -12.86
N GLY A 62 -24.41 12.67 -12.14
CA GLY A 62 -25.47 12.45 -11.15
C GLY A 62 -25.06 11.54 -10.00
N THR A 63 -23.78 11.51 -9.61
CA THR A 63 -23.32 10.58 -8.56
C THR A 63 -23.45 11.18 -7.17
N GLU A 64 -24.10 10.47 -6.25
CA GLU A 64 -24.33 10.94 -4.87
C GLU A 64 -23.30 10.47 -3.84
N GLY A 65 -22.36 9.61 -4.25
CA GLY A 65 -21.32 9.02 -3.41
C GLY A 65 -20.08 9.89 -3.21
N THR A 66 -19.09 9.30 -2.56
CA THR A 66 -17.77 9.92 -2.37
C THR A 66 -17.04 10.00 -3.72
N THR A 67 -16.43 11.14 -3.99
CA THR A 67 -15.50 11.29 -5.11
C THR A 67 -14.09 11.08 -4.58
N MET A 68 -13.38 10.05 -5.04
CA MET A 68 -11.97 9.87 -4.75
C MET A 68 -11.14 10.68 -5.74
N ILE A 69 -10.40 11.66 -5.25
CA ILE A 69 -9.42 12.41 -6.04
C ILE A 69 -8.04 11.80 -5.76
N VAL A 70 -7.43 11.18 -6.77
CA VAL A 70 -6.05 10.73 -6.72
C VAL A 70 -5.19 11.82 -7.35
N SER A 71 -4.54 12.62 -6.51
CA SER A 71 -3.67 13.72 -6.92
C SER A 71 -2.22 13.27 -6.81
N TYR A 72 -1.46 13.30 -7.92
CA TYR A 72 -0.05 12.91 -7.91
C TYR A 72 0.74 13.76 -6.90
N HIS A 73 0.65 15.09 -7.00
CA HIS A 73 1.21 15.98 -5.98
C HIS A 73 0.25 16.12 -4.79
N PRO A 74 0.73 16.03 -3.54
CA PRO A 74 -0.11 16.13 -2.36
C PRO A 74 -0.56 17.58 -2.12
N PRO A 75 -1.87 17.90 -2.21
CA PRO A 75 -2.36 19.26 -1.96
C PRO A 75 -2.19 19.65 -0.48
N ILE A 76 -2.17 18.68 0.42
CA ILE A 76 -1.75 18.83 1.82
C ILE A 76 -0.32 18.29 1.92
N PHE A 77 0.69 19.09 1.59
CA PHE A 77 2.09 18.66 1.71
C PHE A 77 2.68 18.93 3.10
N GLN A 78 2.35 20.10 3.67
CA GLN A 78 2.72 20.49 5.03
C GLN A 78 1.48 20.53 5.92
N SER A 79 1.66 20.24 7.21
CA SER A 79 0.56 20.27 8.19
C SER A 79 -0.08 21.67 8.26
N MET A 80 -1.41 21.72 8.13
CA MET A 80 -2.17 22.96 8.25
C MET A 80 -2.55 23.20 9.71
N LYS A 81 -2.00 24.25 10.34
CA LYS A 81 -2.36 24.64 11.72
C LYS A 81 -3.76 25.27 11.83
N ARG A 82 -4.29 25.76 10.71
CA ARG A 82 -5.61 26.39 10.58
C ARG A 82 -6.20 26.04 9.22
N LEU A 83 -7.51 25.95 9.16
CA LEU A 83 -8.26 25.70 7.92
C LEU A 83 -9.23 26.87 7.70
N THR A 84 -8.83 27.81 6.84
CA THR A 84 -9.53 29.07 6.56
C THR A 84 -9.53 29.36 5.07
N GLN A 85 -10.33 30.31 4.61
CA GLN A 85 -10.38 30.66 3.17
C GLN A 85 -9.16 31.51 2.69
N ALA A 86 -8.22 31.83 3.58
CA ALA A 86 -7.12 32.75 3.29
C ALA A 86 -6.04 32.17 2.36
N ASP A 87 -5.86 30.86 2.33
CA ASP A 87 -4.83 30.17 1.55
C ASP A 87 -5.46 29.22 0.51
N VAL A 88 -4.87 29.15 -0.68
CA VAL A 88 -5.39 28.35 -1.80
C VAL A 88 -5.54 26.87 -1.42
N LYS A 89 -4.54 26.28 -0.76
CA LYS A 89 -4.57 24.86 -0.37
C LYS A 89 -5.66 24.61 0.67
N GLN A 90 -5.81 25.52 1.63
CA GLN A 90 -6.90 25.45 2.62
C GLN A 90 -8.28 25.55 1.95
N ARG A 91 -8.47 26.45 0.97
CA ARG A 91 -9.72 26.55 0.21
C ARG A 91 -10.07 25.25 -0.51
N ILE A 92 -9.09 24.64 -1.18
CA ILE A 92 -9.26 23.36 -1.87
C ILE A 92 -9.72 22.28 -0.89
N VAL A 93 -9.06 22.17 0.28
CA VAL A 93 -9.45 21.19 1.31
C VAL A 93 -10.87 21.43 1.82
N ILE A 94 -11.22 22.68 2.17
CA ILE A 94 -12.57 23.04 2.62
C ILE A 94 -13.61 22.65 1.57
N ARG A 95 -13.37 23.03 0.32
CA ARG A 95 -14.29 22.75 -0.79
C ARG A 95 -14.40 21.25 -1.08
N CYS A 96 -13.32 20.47 -0.94
CA CYS A 96 -13.38 19.01 -1.03
C CYS A 96 -14.28 18.40 0.06
N ILE A 97 -14.17 18.89 1.31
CA ILE A 97 -15.03 18.44 2.42
C ILE A 97 -16.50 18.72 2.09
N GLU A 98 -16.81 19.95 1.68
CA GLU A 98 -18.17 20.39 1.33
C GLU A 98 -18.79 19.55 0.20
N ASN A 99 -17.97 19.07 -0.75
CA ASN A 99 -18.41 18.32 -1.92
C ASN A 99 -18.28 16.79 -1.78
N GLN A 100 -18.01 16.27 -0.58
CA GLN A 100 -17.82 14.84 -0.31
C GLN A 100 -16.71 14.22 -1.17
N CYS A 101 -15.57 14.90 -1.25
CA CYS A 101 -14.38 14.43 -1.93
C CYS A 101 -13.36 13.90 -0.92
N ALA A 102 -12.82 12.71 -1.19
CA ALA A 102 -11.61 12.21 -0.55
C ALA A 102 -10.39 12.58 -1.40
N ILE A 103 -9.23 12.73 -0.77
CA ILE A 103 -7.96 13.00 -1.46
C ILE A 103 -6.98 11.91 -1.08
N TYR A 104 -6.44 11.22 -2.09
CA TYR A 104 -5.32 10.31 -1.97
C TYR A 104 -4.15 10.83 -2.81
N SER A 105 -2.92 10.71 -2.31
CA SER A 105 -1.73 11.07 -3.06
C SER A 105 -0.66 9.98 -2.97
N PRO A 106 -0.24 9.36 -4.08
CA PRO A 106 0.82 8.37 -4.04
C PRO A 106 2.23 8.98 -4.17
N HIS A 107 2.36 10.15 -4.81
CA HIS A 107 3.59 10.94 -4.98
C HIS A 107 4.88 10.10 -5.07
N SER A 108 5.84 10.28 -4.16
CA SER A 108 7.14 9.60 -4.25
C SER A 108 7.07 8.08 -4.07
N ALA A 109 5.99 7.52 -3.50
CA ALA A 109 5.79 6.07 -3.50
C ALA A 109 5.55 5.54 -4.92
N LEU A 110 4.85 6.28 -5.77
CA LEU A 110 4.64 5.92 -7.17
C LEU A 110 5.88 6.16 -8.03
N ASP A 111 6.75 7.10 -7.63
CA ASP A 111 8.05 7.28 -8.27
C ASP A 111 9.00 6.09 -8.01
N SER A 112 8.84 5.47 -6.85
CA SER A 112 9.77 4.45 -6.34
C SER A 112 9.33 3.02 -6.61
N VAL A 113 8.06 2.79 -6.97
CA VAL A 113 7.54 1.45 -7.27
C VAL A 113 7.99 0.98 -8.65
N ALA A 114 8.30 -0.31 -8.77
CA ALA A 114 8.51 -0.94 -10.07
C ALA A 114 7.23 -0.89 -10.92
N GLY A 115 7.37 -0.56 -12.21
CA GLY A 115 6.26 -0.20 -13.09
C GLY A 115 5.65 1.18 -12.81
N GLY A 116 6.33 2.00 -12.00
CA GLY A 116 5.88 3.34 -11.60
C GLY A 116 6.19 4.44 -12.62
N ILE A 117 6.19 5.69 -12.16
CA ILE A 117 6.37 6.88 -13.03
C ILE A 117 7.71 6.86 -13.74
N ASN A 118 8.80 6.53 -13.03
CA ASN A 118 10.14 6.53 -13.61
C ASN A 118 10.31 5.46 -14.70
N ASP A 119 9.72 4.27 -14.51
CA ASP A 119 9.74 3.21 -15.52
C ASP A 119 8.91 3.62 -16.74
N TRP A 120 7.71 4.16 -16.54
CA TRP A 120 6.86 4.68 -17.62
C TRP A 120 7.53 5.81 -18.42
N LEU A 121 8.25 6.70 -17.75
CA LEU A 121 9.03 7.75 -18.42
C LEU A 121 10.21 7.17 -19.21
N ALA A 122 10.89 6.16 -18.67
CA ALA A 122 12.00 5.50 -19.34
C ALA A 122 11.55 4.75 -20.60
N GLU A 123 10.37 4.09 -20.58
CA GLU A 123 9.78 3.45 -21.76
C GLU A 123 9.58 4.44 -22.92
N GLY A 124 9.28 5.70 -22.62
CA GLY A 124 9.14 6.77 -23.60
C GLY A 124 10.43 7.15 -24.34
N LEU A 125 11.61 6.72 -23.86
CA LEU A 125 12.91 6.99 -24.47
C LEU A 125 13.32 5.95 -25.54
N GLY A 126 12.56 4.86 -25.67
CA GLY A 126 12.82 3.77 -26.61
C GLY A 126 13.44 2.54 -25.96
N GLU A 127 13.90 1.61 -26.79
CA GLU A 127 14.48 0.34 -26.31
C GLU A 127 15.78 0.58 -25.53
N GLY A 128 15.87 0.00 -24.34
CA GLY A 128 17.03 0.16 -23.48
C GLY A 128 16.94 -0.69 -22.21
N HIS A 129 17.95 -0.52 -21.36
CA HIS A 129 18.01 -1.13 -20.04
C HIS A 129 17.88 -0.04 -18.97
N SER A 130 16.90 -0.19 -18.09
CA SER A 130 16.68 0.72 -16.96
C SER A 130 17.03 0.01 -15.67
N GLU A 131 17.80 0.68 -14.82
CA GLU A 131 18.13 0.21 -13.48
C GLU A 131 17.75 1.27 -12.46
N VAL A 132 17.42 0.81 -11.25
CA VAL A 132 17.15 1.70 -10.12
C VAL A 132 18.40 2.52 -9.79
N LEU A 133 18.31 3.84 -9.98
CA LEU A 133 19.43 4.76 -9.71
C LEU A 133 19.78 4.86 -8.22
N GLN A 134 18.76 4.92 -7.38
CA GLN A 134 18.90 4.97 -5.93
C GLN A 134 17.88 4.03 -5.29
N SER A 135 18.36 2.89 -4.79
CA SER A 135 17.52 1.98 -4.03
C SER A 135 17.20 2.58 -2.67
N LEU A 136 15.93 2.45 -2.25
CA LEU A 136 15.56 2.76 -0.88
C LEU A 136 16.34 1.86 0.05
N SER A 137 17.14 2.48 0.91
CA SER A 137 17.84 1.78 1.97
C SER A 137 16.83 1.42 3.04
N PHE A 138 16.13 0.31 2.85
CA PHE A 138 15.60 -0.39 4.01
C PHE A 138 16.80 -0.71 4.92
N PRO A 139 16.66 -0.65 6.26
CA PRO A 139 17.72 -1.07 7.16
C PRO A 139 18.34 -2.35 6.62
N LYS A 140 19.67 -2.41 6.55
CA LYS A 140 20.50 -3.39 5.83
C LYS A 140 20.22 -4.87 6.13
N ASP A 141 19.26 -5.17 6.98
CA ASP A 141 18.74 -6.49 7.30
C ASP A 141 17.63 -6.93 6.32
N SER A 142 17.92 -6.77 5.02
CA SER A 142 17.34 -7.52 3.88
C SER A 142 15.82 -7.49 3.64
N ASN A 143 15.42 -7.75 2.39
CA ASN A 143 14.05 -8.12 2.01
C ASN A 143 13.56 -9.44 2.67
N TYR A 144 14.32 -10.00 3.60
CA TYR A 144 13.99 -11.11 4.48
C TYR A 144 14.26 -10.67 5.93
N THR A 145 13.33 -9.94 6.53
CA THR A 145 13.50 -9.48 7.92
C THR A 145 13.54 -10.63 8.93
N HIS A 146 13.13 -11.84 8.53
CA HIS A 146 12.98 -13.00 9.40
C HIS A 146 13.31 -14.31 8.67
N LYS A 147 13.95 -15.24 9.38
CA LYS A 147 14.06 -16.66 8.98
C LYS A 147 13.06 -17.46 9.80
N VAL A 148 12.07 -18.03 9.13
CA VAL A 148 11.11 -18.95 9.78
C VAL A 148 11.79 -20.31 9.97
N VAL A 149 11.85 -20.77 11.22
CA VAL A 149 12.36 -22.11 11.58
C VAL A 149 11.26 -22.82 12.35
N VAL A 150 10.81 -23.96 11.83
CA VAL A 150 9.79 -24.81 12.46
C VAL A 150 10.39 -26.19 12.66
N TYR A 151 10.10 -26.80 13.81
CA TYR A 151 10.42 -28.18 14.09
C TYR A 151 9.14 -29.00 13.99
N VAL A 152 9.14 -30.01 13.14
CA VAL A 152 8.00 -30.90 12.91
C VAL A 152 8.45 -32.35 12.93
N PRO A 153 7.56 -33.31 13.26
CA PRO A 153 7.78 -34.72 12.98
C PRO A 153 8.14 -34.96 11.50
N GLU A 154 8.94 -36.00 11.22
CA GLU A 154 9.46 -36.27 9.88
C GLU A 154 8.35 -36.47 8.83
N ASP A 155 7.25 -37.12 9.22
CA ASP A 155 6.07 -37.34 8.38
C ASP A 155 5.26 -36.07 8.08
N CYS A 156 5.51 -34.98 8.82
CA CYS A 156 4.84 -33.69 8.64
C CYS A 156 5.61 -32.69 7.76
N VAL A 157 6.84 -33.01 7.34
CA VAL A 157 7.75 -32.07 6.66
C VAL A 157 7.13 -31.51 5.37
N ASP A 158 6.57 -32.36 4.50
CA ASP A 158 6.02 -31.92 3.22
C ASP A 158 4.72 -31.13 3.38
N THR A 159 3.87 -31.52 4.34
CA THR A 159 2.63 -30.80 4.68
C THR A 159 2.96 -29.39 5.18
N MET A 160 3.91 -29.27 6.11
CA MET A 160 4.34 -27.97 6.64
C MET A 160 4.98 -27.09 5.57
N ARG A 161 5.85 -27.66 4.73
CA ARG A 161 6.49 -26.94 3.62
C ARG A 161 5.46 -26.38 2.64
N SER A 162 4.43 -27.15 2.31
CA SER A 162 3.37 -26.73 1.40
C SER A 162 2.52 -25.62 2.02
N ALA A 163 2.10 -25.77 3.27
CA ALA A 163 1.30 -24.77 3.97
C ALA A 163 2.03 -23.41 4.09
N LEU A 164 3.34 -23.43 4.37
CA LEU A 164 4.16 -22.21 4.40
C LEU A 164 4.28 -21.57 3.02
N ALA A 165 4.46 -22.38 1.98
CA ALA A 165 4.53 -21.88 0.61
C ALA A 165 3.22 -21.22 0.13
N ASP A 166 2.06 -21.78 0.53
CA ASP A 166 0.75 -21.26 0.15
C ASP A 166 0.50 -19.84 0.68
N ILE A 167 1.12 -19.48 1.81
CA ILE A 167 1.08 -18.11 2.37
C ILE A 167 2.26 -17.24 1.93
N GLY A 168 3.06 -17.69 0.95
CA GLY A 168 4.14 -16.92 0.33
C GLY A 168 5.52 -17.07 0.98
N VAL A 169 5.68 -17.90 2.01
CA VAL A 169 7.01 -18.17 2.60
C VAL A 169 7.86 -18.96 1.61
N GLY A 170 9.12 -18.56 1.48
CA GLY A 170 10.06 -19.22 0.55
C GLY A 170 9.88 -18.81 -0.93
N ALA A 171 9.17 -17.71 -1.21
CA ALA A 171 9.23 -17.04 -2.51
C ALA A 171 10.47 -16.13 -2.56
N ILE A 172 11.45 -16.49 -3.39
CA ILE A 172 12.74 -15.79 -3.50
C ILE A 172 13.02 -15.55 -4.98
N GLY A 173 12.83 -14.31 -5.44
CA GLY A 173 12.92 -13.97 -6.87
C GLY A 173 11.94 -14.80 -7.70
N ALA A 174 12.44 -15.49 -8.72
CA ALA A 174 11.64 -16.38 -9.57
C ALA A 174 11.40 -17.79 -8.98
N TYR A 175 12.00 -18.10 -7.81
CA TYR A 175 11.86 -19.39 -7.16
C TYR A 175 10.69 -19.40 -6.18
N LYS A 176 9.99 -20.53 -6.10
CA LYS A 176 8.91 -20.79 -5.14
C LYS A 176 9.28 -21.98 -4.25
N GLN A 177 8.65 -22.06 -3.07
CA GLN A 177 8.82 -23.16 -2.11
C GLN A 177 10.28 -23.37 -1.64
N CYS A 178 11.08 -22.30 -1.57
CA CYS A 178 12.45 -22.38 -1.07
C CYS A 178 12.44 -22.75 0.43
N ALA A 179 12.99 -23.92 0.76
CA ALA A 179 13.11 -24.41 2.12
C ALA A 179 14.45 -25.14 2.31
N PHE A 180 14.93 -25.17 3.56
CA PHE A 180 16.07 -25.99 3.96
C PHE A 180 15.60 -26.97 5.03
N TYR A 181 15.94 -28.25 4.87
CA TYR A 181 15.59 -29.32 5.79
C TYR A 181 16.86 -29.95 6.36
N ASN A 182 16.84 -30.21 7.67
CA ASN A 182 17.89 -30.94 8.36
C ASN A 182 17.27 -31.81 9.47
N PRO A 183 17.46 -33.15 9.46
CA PRO A 183 16.98 -34.01 10.53
C PRO A 183 17.70 -33.73 11.86
N GLY A 184 17.02 -33.93 12.97
CA GLY A 184 17.57 -33.70 14.30
C GLY A 184 16.73 -34.34 15.41
N VAL A 185 17.28 -34.36 16.63
CA VAL A 185 16.60 -34.88 17.82
C VAL A 185 16.29 -33.71 18.74
N GLY A 186 15.00 -33.47 18.99
CA GLY A 186 14.53 -32.55 20.03
C GLY A 186 14.46 -33.26 21.39
N SER A 187 14.73 -32.53 22.47
CA SER A 187 14.51 -33.03 23.84
C SER A 187 13.89 -31.93 24.68
N TRP A 188 12.93 -32.30 25.52
CA TRP A 188 12.20 -31.38 26.39
C TRP A 188 11.82 -32.09 27.70
N PHE A 189 11.65 -31.31 28.77
CA PHE A 189 11.11 -31.79 30.03
C PHE A 189 9.62 -31.50 30.09
N ALA A 190 8.80 -32.55 30.15
CA ALA A 190 7.36 -32.42 30.30
C ALA A 190 6.99 -31.92 31.72
N THR A 191 5.91 -31.14 31.80
CA THR A 191 5.23 -30.81 33.06
C THR A 191 3.97 -31.67 33.19
N ASP A 192 3.32 -31.66 34.36
CA ASP A 192 2.07 -32.41 34.58
C ASP A 192 0.93 -31.99 33.64
N ALA A 193 1.05 -30.84 32.98
CA ALA A 193 0.08 -30.32 32.00
C ALA A 193 0.49 -30.57 30.54
N SER A 194 1.60 -31.26 30.27
CA SER A 194 2.08 -31.46 28.90
C SER A 194 1.27 -32.52 28.16
N ASN A 195 0.67 -32.13 27.04
CA ASN A 195 0.07 -33.03 26.06
C ASN A 195 1.02 -33.18 24.85
N PRO A 196 1.55 -34.39 24.54
CA PRO A 196 2.43 -34.61 23.40
C PRO A 196 1.68 -34.70 22.05
N GLU A 197 0.35 -34.77 22.06
CA GLU A 197 -0.43 -34.63 20.83
C GLU A 197 -0.49 -33.13 20.44
N PRO A 198 -0.27 -32.78 19.17
CA PRO A 198 -0.51 -31.41 18.72
C PRO A 198 -1.98 -31.08 18.99
N ASP A 199 -2.26 -29.98 19.69
CA ASP A 199 -3.61 -29.41 19.76
C ASP A 199 -4.01 -29.05 18.32
N LEU A 200 -4.71 -29.96 17.66
CA LEU A 200 -5.24 -29.82 16.31
C LEU A 200 -6.68 -29.27 16.31
N ASP A 201 -7.19 -28.85 17.47
CA ASP A 201 -8.48 -28.17 17.57
C ASP A 201 -8.28 -26.64 17.63
N PRO A 202 -8.97 -25.86 16.77
CA PRO A 202 -8.87 -24.41 16.68
C PRO A 202 -9.51 -23.64 17.85
#